data_AF-A0A970BLY8-F1
#
_entry.id   AF-A0A970BLY8-F1
#
_cell.length_a   1.000
_cell.length_b   1.000
_cell.length_c   1.000
_cell.angle_alpha   90.00
_cell.angle_beta   90.00
_cell.angle_gamma   90.00
#
_symmetry.space_group_name_H-M   'P 1'
#
loop_
_entity.id
_entity.type
_entity.pdbx_description
1 polymer ?
#
loop_
_entity_poly.entity_id
_entity_poly.type
_entity_poly.pdbx_seq_one_letter_code
_entity_poly.pdbx_strand_id
1 'polypeptide(L)'
;MRKEQEPRIEGIRKKYHISFLTTFILILFWSIFVLYPRPWLLVISIYRLYTPPVNSAAVAPIAKDLVNSSPEEIEQVVYQLLPYAFDWQVYNMPWYFPTLEESLENSKGDCKARFLLFASLLEALEIPHNRHISPMHIWVEYEGKTETAAENKDAALITTDDKGKTKVQIPKINAEHFIKTFLKGFWEVMPPMRKALFLRGPPLILLAVFLWNRRNIFC
;
A
#
# COMPACT_ATOMS: atom_id res chain seq x y z
N MET A 1 -4.41 -36.26 -46.53
CA MET A 1 -4.92 -36.45 -45.15
C MET A 1 -4.31 -35.51 -44.09
N ARG A 2 -3.50 -34.48 -44.43
CA ARG A 2 -2.87 -33.58 -43.43
C ARG A 2 -3.68 -32.31 -43.11
N LYS A 3 -4.65 -31.91 -43.95
CA LYS A 3 -5.39 -30.63 -43.83
C LYS A 3 -6.58 -30.64 -42.85
N GLU A 4 -7.08 -31.80 -42.41
CA GLU A 4 -8.22 -31.88 -41.47
C GLU A 4 -7.80 -31.87 -39.99
N GLN A 5 -6.52 -32.09 -39.67
CA GLN A 5 -6.05 -32.10 -38.28
C GLN A 5 -5.73 -30.70 -37.72
N GLU A 6 -5.38 -29.75 -38.57
CA GLU A 6 -5.06 -28.36 -38.20
C GLU A 6 -6.21 -27.61 -37.49
N PRO A 7 -7.45 -27.57 -38.04
CA PRO A 7 -8.54 -26.82 -37.40
C PRO A 7 -8.97 -27.42 -36.04
N ARG A 8 -8.76 -28.74 -35.85
CA ARG A 8 -9.07 -29.42 -34.59
C ARG A 8 -8.07 -29.06 -33.47
N ILE A 9 -6.79 -29.01 -33.80
CA ILE A 9 -5.73 -28.64 -32.84
C ILE A 9 -5.85 -27.16 -32.46
N GLU A 10 -6.20 -26.29 -33.41
CA GLU A 10 -6.38 -24.86 -33.17
C GLU A 10 -7.60 -24.57 -32.27
N GLY A 11 -8.72 -25.27 -32.49
CA GLY A 11 -9.90 -25.19 -31.61
C GLY A 11 -9.63 -25.65 -30.18
N ILE A 12 -8.86 -26.73 -30.02
CA ILE A 12 -8.44 -27.24 -28.70
C ILE A 12 -7.52 -26.22 -27.99
N ARG A 13 -6.52 -25.69 -28.69
CA ARG A 13 -5.59 -24.68 -28.15
C ARG A 13 -6.30 -23.40 -27.72
N LYS A 14 -7.26 -22.91 -28.52
CA LYS A 14 -8.08 -21.73 -28.19
C LYS A 14 -8.95 -21.96 -26.95
N LYS A 15 -9.54 -23.14 -26.79
CA LYS A 15 -10.34 -23.51 -25.60
C LYS A 15 -9.49 -23.51 -24.31
N TYR A 16 -8.30 -24.10 -24.35
CA TYR A 16 -7.40 -24.11 -23.18
C TYR A 16 -6.86 -22.72 -22.84
N HIS A 17 -6.55 -21.89 -23.84
CA HIS A 17 -6.10 -20.51 -23.62
C HIS A 17 -7.19 -19.65 -22.97
N ILE A 18 -8.45 -19.77 -23.42
CA ILE A 18 -9.58 -19.06 -22.80
C ILE A 18 -9.79 -19.53 -21.36
N SER A 19 -9.77 -20.86 -21.11
CA SER A 19 -9.90 -21.39 -19.76
C SER A 19 -8.80 -20.92 -18.81
N PHE A 20 -7.56 -20.82 -19.29
CA PHE A 20 -6.44 -20.32 -18.49
C PHE A 20 -6.64 -18.85 -18.14
N LEU A 21 -6.96 -18.01 -19.13
CA LEU A 21 -7.19 -16.59 -18.92
C LEU A 21 -8.36 -16.33 -17.95
N THR A 22 -9.48 -17.04 -18.11
CA THR A 22 -10.63 -16.94 -17.20
C THR A 22 -10.24 -17.33 -15.78
N THR A 23 -9.51 -18.44 -15.60
CA THR A 23 -9.04 -18.89 -14.29
C THR A 23 -8.15 -17.83 -13.62
N PHE A 24 -7.21 -17.28 -14.38
CA PHE A 24 -6.31 -16.23 -13.90
C PHE A 24 -7.07 -14.98 -13.45
N ILE A 25 -8.03 -14.51 -14.26
CA ILE A 25 -8.87 -13.34 -13.91
C ILE A 25 -9.68 -13.62 -12.64
N LEU A 26 -10.27 -14.81 -12.51
CA LEU A 26 -11.05 -15.18 -11.31
C LEU A 26 -10.17 -15.22 -10.06
N ILE A 27 -8.96 -15.78 -10.14
CA ILE A 27 -8.01 -15.80 -9.02
C ILE A 27 -7.56 -14.38 -8.66
N LEU A 28 -7.27 -13.54 -9.65
CA LEU A 28 -6.91 -12.15 -9.42
C LEU A 28 -8.05 -11.39 -8.74
N PHE A 29 -9.27 -11.54 -9.24
CA PHE A 29 -10.46 -10.91 -8.65
C PHE A 29 -10.70 -11.40 -7.23
N TRP A 30 -10.65 -12.70 -6.99
CA TRP A 30 -10.72 -13.27 -5.64
C TRP A 30 -9.66 -12.66 -4.71
N SER A 31 -8.42 -12.60 -5.17
CA SER A 31 -7.30 -12.04 -4.39
C SER A 31 -7.58 -10.59 -4.01
N ILE A 32 -8.01 -9.77 -4.96
CA ILE A 32 -8.35 -8.36 -4.73
C ILE A 32 -9.49 -8.25 -3.69
N PHE A 33 -10.56 -9.02 -3.81
CA PHE A 33 -11.70 -8.94 -2.87
C PHE A 33 -11.38 -9.47 -1.46
N VAL A 34 -10.51 -10.48 -1.36
CA VAL A 34 -10.05 -10.96 -0.05
C VAL A 34 -9.17 -9.92 0.64
N LEU A 35 -8.24 -9.30 -0.10
CA LEU A 35 -7.32 -8.30 0.41
C LEU A 35 -8.00 -6.94 0.65
N TYR A 36 -8.92 -6.57 -0.24
CA TYR A 36 -9.66 -5.31 -0.25
C TYR A 36 -11.15 -5.60 -0.46
N PRO A 37 -11.93 -5.76 0.62
CA PRO A 37 -13.39 -5.87 0.52
C PRO A 37 -14.04 -4.70 -0.23
N ARG A 38 -13.36 -3.55 -0.19
CA ARG A 38 -13.70 -2.31 -0.86
C ARG A 38 -12.55 -1.94 -1.81
N PRO A 39 -12.51 -2.50 -3.03
CA PRO A 39 -11.33 -2.37 -3.92
C PRO A 39 -11.03 -0.93 -4.33
N TRP A 40 -12.02 -0.03 -4.32
CA TRP A 40 -11.80 1.40 -4.57
C TRP A 40 -10.89 2.07 -3.53
N LEU A 41 -10.76 1.52 -2.32
CA LEU A 41 -9.83 2.05 -1.31
C LEU A 41 -8.37 1.91 -1.74
N LEU A 42 -8.04 0.90 -2.54
CA LEU A 42 -6.71 0.79 -3.14
C LEU A 42 -6.45 1.94 -4.12
N VAL A 43 -7.43 2.26 -4.97
CA VAL A 43 -7.34 3.38 -5.93
C VAL A 43 -7.20 4.71 -5.20
N ILE A 44 -8.03 4.94 -4.17
CA ILE A 44 -7.96 6.13 -3.32
C ILE A 44 -6.60 6.22 -2.63
N SER A 45 -6.07 5.11 -2.14
CA SER A 45 -4.77 5.08 -1.46
C SER A 45 -3.62 5.42 -2.41
N ILE A 46 -3.68 4.93 -3.66
CA ILE A 46 -2.71 5.30 -4.70
C ILE A 46 -2.81 6.81 -5.00
N TYR A 47 -4.02 7.34 -5.17
CA TYR A 47 -4.22 8.78 -5.38
C TYR A 47 -3.64 9.62 -4.22
N ARG A 48 -3.95 9.23 -2.97
CA ARG A 48 -3.45 9.90 -1.76
C ARG A 48 -1.94 9.76 -1.56
N LEU A 49 -1.30 8.71 -2.10
CA LEU A 49 0.15 8.63 -2.07
C LEU A 49 0.81 9.77 -2.86
N TYR A 50 0.23 10.13 -4.01
CA TYR A 50 0.72 11.25 -4.83
C TYR A 50 0.26 12.61 -4.33
N THR A 51 -0.97 12.68 -3.81
CA THR A 51 -1.58 13.88 -3.23
C THR A 51 -2.04 13.60 -1.78
N PRO A 52 -1.10 13.54 -0.81
CA PRO A 52 -1.40 13.26 0.59
C PRO A 52 -2.36 14.29 1.17
N PRO A 53 -3.40 13.85 1.89
CA PRO A 53 -4.36 14.74 2.52
C PRO A 53 -3.79 15.36 3.81
N VAL A 54 -2.72 16.15 3.68
CA VAL A 54 -2.16 16.97 4.76
C VAL A 54 -3.17 18.07 5.11
N ASN A 55 -3.36 18.35 6.40
CA ASN A 55 -4.39 19.27 6.88
C ASN A 55 -3.91 20.05 8.12
N SER A 56 -3.23 21.17 7.89
CA SER A 56 -2.71 22.05 8.94
C SER A 56 -3.82 22.61 9.85
N ALA A 57 -5.02 22.87 9.32
CA ALA A 57 -6.14 23.37 10.09
C ALA A 57 -6.63 22.36 11.15
N ALA A 58 -6.66 21.07 10.83
CA ALA A 58 -7.10 20.02 11.74
C ALA A 58 -6.15 19.82 12.94
N VAL A 59 -4.87 20.16 12.80
CA VAL A 59 -3.85 20.02 13.85
C VAL A 59 -3.54 21.32 14.58
N ALA A 60 -4.21 22.42 14.22
CA ALA A 60 -3.99 23.72 14.84
C ALA A 60 -4.05 23.71 16.39
N PRO A 61 -4.93 22.94 17.06
CA PRO A 61 -4.91 22.84 18.52
C PRO A 61 -3.62 22.22 19.07
N ILE A 62 -3.11 21.16 18.41
CA ILE A 62 -1.87 20.47 18.80
C ILE A 62 -0.66 21.37 18.50
N ALA A 63 -0.68 22.05 17.35
CA ALA A 63 0.41 22.94 16.92
C ALA A 63 0.64 24.09 17.92
N LYS A 64 -0.42 24.63 18.56
CA LYS A 64 -0.29 25.70 19.57
C LYS A 64 0.61 25.31 20.74
N ASP A 65 0.59 24.06 21.15
CA ASP A 65 1.41 23.56 22.25
C ASP A 65 2.87 23.29 21.83
N LEU A 66 3.15 23.31 20.51
CA LEU A 66 4.43 22.95 19.91
C LEU A 66 5.16 24.12 19.23
N VAL A 67 4.67 25.36 19.39
CA VAL A 67 5.23 26.55 18.70
C VAL A 67 6.73 26.75 18.94
N ASN A 68 7.23 26.39 20.12
CA ASN A 68 8.63 26.52 20.48
C ASN A 68 9.43 25.22 20.36
N SER A 69 8.81 24.16 19.84
CA SER A 69 9.45 22.86 19.69
C SER A 69 10.22 22.80 18.37
N SER A 70 11.39 22.16 18.42
CA SER A 70 12.14 21.79 17.24
C SER A 70 11.40 20.71 16.42
N PRO A 71 11.67 20.58 15.11
CA PRO A 71 11.08 19.53 14.28
C PRO A 71 11.30 18.10 14.82
N GLU A 72 12.44 17.85 15.47
CA GLU A 72 12.74 16.57 16.10
C GLU A 72 11.83 16.29 17.31
N GLU A 73 11.61 17.29 18.17
CA GLU A 73 10.68 17.16 19.30
C GLU A 73 9.24 16.95 18.81
N ILE A 74 8.84 17.65 17.75
CA ILE A 74 7.53 17.46 17.11
C ILE A 74 7.41 16.03 16.57
N GLU A 75 8.44 15.49 15.92
CA GLU A 75 8.45 14.11 15.42
C GLU A 75 8.28 13.10 16.56
N GLN A 76 8.92 13.32 17.71
CA GLN A 76 8.73 12.48 18.90
C GLN A 76 7.30 12.54 19.43
N VAL A 77 6.68 13.73 19.45
CA VAL A 77 5.26 13.89 19.82
C VAL A 77 4.38 13.09 18.86
N VAL A 78 4.66 13.12 17.55
CA VAL A 78 3.94 12.30 16.56
C VAL A 78 4.07 10.81 16.85
N TYR A 79 5.27 10.33 17.22
CA TYR A 79 5.47 8.93 17.55
C TYR A 79 4.73 8.49 18.81
N GLN A 80 4.53 9.39 19.76
CA GLN A 80 3.74 9.16 20.98
C GLN A 80 2.23 9.18 20.69
N LEU A 81 1.75 10.14 19.89
CA LEU A 81 0.33 10.26 19.53
C LEU A 81 -0.14 9.15 18.59
N LEU A 82 0.75 8.68 17.70
CA LEU A 82 0.48 7.60 16.75
C LEU A 82 1.49 6.46 16.92
N PRO A 83 1.30 5.58 17.93
CA PRO A 83 2.03 4.32 18.02
C PRO A 83 1.94 3.52 16.73
N TYR A 84 3.03 2.83 16.39
CA TYR A 84 3.13 2.13 15.11
C TYR A 84 2.19 0.92 15.06
N ALA A 85 1.35 0.87 14.03
CA ALA A 85 0.47 -0.27 13.75
C ALA A 85 0.31 -0.48 12.24
N PHE A 86 0.30 -1.73 11.80
CA PHE A 86 0.14 -2.06 10.38
C PHE A 86 -1.31 -1.88 9.91
N ASP A 87 -1.50 -1.62 8.62
CA ASP A 87 -2.82 -1.39 8.01
C ASP A 87 -3.81 -2.52 8.25
N TRP A 88 -3.37 -3.77 8.36
CA TRP A 88 -4.24 -4.89 8.74
C TRP A 88 -4.88 -4.70 10.12
N GLN A 89 -4.15 -4.11 11.07
CA GLN A 89 -4.59 -3.93 12.47
C GLN A 89 -5.48 -2.71 12.65
N VAL A 90 -5.41 -1.75 11.72
CA VAL A 90 -6.13 -0.48 11.78
C VAL A 90 -7.31 -0.48 10.82
N TYR A 91 -7.07 -0.83 9.56
CA TYR A 91 -8.00 -0.69 8.44
C TYR A 91 -8.48 -2.04 7.86
N ASN A 92 -7.95 -3.17 8.35
CA ASN A 92 -8.30 -4.53 7.89
C ASN A 92 -8.04 -4.74 6.38
N MET A 93 -6.94 -4.19 5.87
CA MET A 93 -6.43 -4.40 4.51
C MET A 93 -4.90 -4.30 4.49
N PRO A 94 -4.20 -4.83 3.47
CA PRO A 94 -2.74 -4.94 3.52
C PRO A 94 -2.01 -3.62 3.31
N TRP A 95 -2.65 -2.65 2.65
CA TRP A 95 -2.09 -1.33 2.42
C TRP A 95 -3.21 -0.30 2.23
N TYR A 96 -3.20 0.78 3.01
CA TYR A 96 -4.20 1.84 2.94
C TYR A 96 -3.59 3.20 3.30
N PHE A 97 -3.72 4.19 2.43
CA PHE A 97 -3.28 5.56 2.72
C PHE A 97 -4.46 6.34 3.34
N PRO A 98 -4.45 6.58 4.66
CA PRO A 98 -5.59 7.17 5.36
C PRO A 98 -5.72 8.67 5.12
N THR A 99 -6.77 9.29 5.63
CA THR A 99 -6.78 10.74 5.91
C THR A 99 -6.14 11.02 7.26
N LEU A 100 -5.89 12.30 7.54
CA LEU A 100 -5.41 12.72 8.84
C LEU A 100 -6.44 12.45 9.94
N GLU A 101 -7.71 12.71 9.65
CA GLU A 101 -8.83 12.47 10.56
C GLU A 101 -8.95 10.97 10.90
N GLU A 102 -8.92 10.09 9.89
CA GLU A 102 -8.91 8.63 10.10
C GLU A 102 -7.71 8.20 10.98
N SER A 103 -6.53 8.82 10.78
CA SER A 103 -5.33 8.51 11.54
C SER A 103 -5.46 8.93 13.01
N LEU A 104 -5.99 10.12 13.27
CA LEU A 104 -6.22 10.64 14.62
C LEU A 104 -7.31 9.84 15.36
N GLU A 105 -8.42 9.52 14.67
CA GLU A 105 -9.52 8.69 15.21
C GLU A 105 -9.04 7.30 15.64
N ASN A 106 -8.14 6.68 14.87
CA ASN A 106 -7.58 5.38 15.21
C ASN A 106 -6.49 5.45 16.28
N SER A 107 -5.89 6.63 16.51
CA SER A 107 -4.83 6.88 17.48
C SER A 107 -3.61 5.93 17.35
N LYS A 108 -3.40 5.38 16.15
CA LYS A 108 -2.29 4.51 15.78
C LYS A 108 -2.21 4.40 14.26
N GLY A 109 -1.03 4.12 13.74
CA GLY A 109 -0.85 3.91 12.30
C GLY A 109 0.61 3.75 11.94
N ASP A 110 0.87 3.44 10.68
CA ASP A 110 2.23 3.23 10.19
C ASP A 110 2.87 4.54 9.70
N CYS A 111 3.88 4.43 8.85
CA CYS A 111 4.60 5.57 8.28
C CYS A 111 3.68 6.58 7.59
N LYS A 112 2.57 6.15 6.97
CA LYS A 112 1.66 7.05 6.23
C LYS A 112 0.87 7.94 7.17
N ALA A 113 0.35 7.37 8.26
CA ALA A 113 -0.38 8.11 9.29
C ALA A 113 0.55 9.10 10.02
N ARG A 114 1.75 8.65 10.39
CA ARG A 114 2.78 9.50 11.03
C ARG A 114 3.22 10.63 10.12
N PHE A 115 3.46 10.32 8.84
CA PHE A 115 3.77 11.33 7.83
C PHE A 115 2.69 12.40 7.75
N LEU A 116 1.41 12.02 7.68
CA LEU A 116 0.30 12.97 7.59
C LEU A 116 0.25 13.91 8.79
N LEU A 117 0.33 13.36 10.00
CA LEU A 117 0.30 14.17 11.22
C LEU A 117 1.53 15.09 11.29
N PHE A 118 2.72 14.55 11.01
CA PHE A 118 3.95 15.32 11.10
C PHE A 118 4.01 16.45 10.06
N ALA A 119 3.74 16.15 8.80
CA ALA A 119 3.69 17.17 7.74
C ALA A 119 2.64 18.25 8.06
N SER A 120 1.46 17.86 8.55
CA SER A 120 0.41 18.83 8.90
C SER A 120 0.83 19.77 10.03
N LEU A 121 1.57 19.25 11.02
CA LEU A 121 2.10 20.06 12.12
C LEU A 121 3.17 21.04 11.63
N LEU A 122 4.09 20.58 10.77
CA LEU A 122 5.11 21.46 10.20
C LEU A 122 4.49 22.54 9.30
N GLU A 123 3.47 22.21 8.50
CA GLU A 123 2.71 23.22 7.73
C GLU A 123 2.00 24.22 8.65
N ALA A 124 1.38 23.76 9.74
CA ALA A 124 0.69 24.62 10.70
C ALA A 124 1.65 25.55 11.47
N LEU A 125 2.89 25.13 11.65
CA LEU A 125 3.97 25.87 12.32
C LEU A 125 4.85 26.66 11.33
N GLU A 126 4.50 26.66 10.04
CA GLU A 126 5.26 27.32 8.98
C GLU A 126 6.73 26.87 8.89
N ILE A 127 7.00 25.61 9.22
CA ILE A 127 8.34 25.01 9.16
C ILE A 127 8.59 24.42 7.77
N PRO A 128 9.64 24.87 7.04
CA PRO A 128 9.98 24.33 5.73
C PRO A 128 10.34 22.86 5.80
N HIS A 129 9.78 22.08 4.87
CA HIS A 129 10.04 20.64 4.79
C HIS A 129 9.80 20.11 3.38
N ASN A 130 10.39 18.95 3.10
CA ASN A 130 10.22 18.22 1.85
C ASN A 130 9.58 16.85 2.13
N ARG A 131 8.84 16.34 1.15
CA ARG A 131 8.28 15.00 1.20
C ARG A 131 9.17 14.03 0.45
N HIS A 132 9.44 12.88 1.07
CA HIS A 132 10.20 11.80 0.46
C HIS A 132 9.37 10.51 0.48
N ILE A 133 9.35 9.79 -0.65
CA ILE A 133 8.62 8.53 -0.82
C ILE A 133 9.61 7.49 -1.36
N SER A 134 9.64 6.33 -0.72
CA SER A 134 10.29 5.12 -1.22
C SER A 134 9.25 4.03 -1.48
N PRO A 135 9.62 2.88 -2.08
CA PRO A 135 8.68 1.78 -2.30
C PRO A 135 7.99 1.22 -1.05
N MET A 136 8.55 1.46 0.15
CA MET A 136 8.06 0.90 1.42
C MET A 136 7.79 1.95 2.51
N HIS A 137 8.22 3.19 2.29
CA HIS A 137 8.25 4.20 3.34
C HIS A 137 7.93 5.58 2.79
N ILE A 138 7.34 6.43 3.62
CA ILE A 138 7.10 7.84 3.33
C ILE A 138 7.51 8.61 4.57
N TRP A 139 8.24 9.71 4.39
CA TRP A 139 8.73 10.52 5.49
C TRP A 139 8.86 11.98 5.08
N VAL A 140 9.00 12.82 6.10
CA VAL A 140 9.28 14.25 5.96
C VAL A 140 10.77 14.47 6.20
N GLU A 141 11.39 15.25 5.31
CA GLU A 141 12.75 15.76 5.43
C GLU A 141 12.68 17.24 5.86
N TYR A 142 13.44 17.61 6.88
CA TYR A 142 13.56 18.99 7.38
C TYR A 142 15.03 19.32 7.67
N GLU A 143 15.34 20.60 7.85
CA GLU A 143 16.72 21.04 8.11
C GLU A 143 17.28 20.41 9.40
N GLY A 144 18.44 19.76 9.29
CA GLY A 144 19.09 19.10 10.42
C GLY A 144 18.56 17.69 10.75
N LYS A 145 17.66 17.12 9.93
CA LYS A 145 17.20 15.74 10.14
C LYS A 145 18.37 14.75 10.05
N THR A 146 18.47 13.86 11.04
CA THR A 146 19.47 12.78 11.03
C THR A 146 19.02 11.66 10.10
N GLU A 147 19.85 11.31 9.12
CA GLU A 147 19.55 10.22 8.21
C GLU A 147 19.51 8.87 8.95
N THR A 148 18.56 8.02 8.56
CA THR A 148 18.47 6.65 9.05
C THR A 148 18.55 5.65 7.89
N ALA A 149 18.68 4.36 8.20
CA ALA A 149 18.68 3.31 7.18
C ALA A 149 17.40 3.30 6.32
N ALA A 150 16.26 3.75 6.87
CA ALA A 150 14.98 3.83 6.16
C ALA A 150 14.69 5.22 5.59
N GLU A 151 15.25 6.27 6.19
CA GLU A 151 15.02 7.68 5.84
C GLU A 151 16.35 8.32 5.45
N ASN A 152 16.77 8.09 4.21
CA ASN A 152 17.93 8.71 3.61
C ASN A 152 17.67 9.01 2.13
N LYS A 153 18.47 9.91 1.57
CA LYS A 153 18.28 10.40 0.20
C LYS A 153 18.43 9.30 -0.85
N ASP A 154 19.27 8.30 -0.61
CA ASP A 154 19.50 7.19 -1.54
C ASP A 154 18.32 6.20 -1.59
N ALA A 155 17.53 6.11 -0.52
CA ALA A 155 16.33 5.27 -0.45
C ALA A 155 15.09 5.90 -1.11
N ALA A 156 15.09 7.20 -1.35
CA ALA A 156 13.96 7.91 -1.95
C ALA A 156 13.79 7.55 -3.43
N LEU A 157 12.56 7.23 -3.82
CA LEU A 157 12.11 7.09 -5.22
C LEU A 157 11.58 8.43 -5.75
N ILE A 158 10.81 9.14 -4.91
CA ILE A 158 10.19 10.42 -5.23
C ILE A 158 10.52 11.41 -4.12
N THR A 159 11.00 12.59 -4.50
CA THR A 159 11.14 13.72 -3.58
C THR A 159 10.30 14.88 -4.09
N THR A 160 9.61 15.57 -3.19
CA THR A 160 8.80 16.74 -3.51
C THR A 160 9.19 17.88 -2.58
N ASP A 161 9.59 19.01 -3.14
CA ASP A 161 9.95 20.19 -2.36
C ASP A 161 8.73 20.93 -1.79
N ASP A 162 8.98 21.88 -0.90
CA ASP A 162 8.01 22.82 -0.32
C ASP A 162 7.19 23.60 -1.38
N LYS A 163 7.70 23.70 -2.60
CA LYS A 163 7.08 24.37 -3.76
C LYS A 163 6.36 23.39 -4.70
N GLY A 164 6.28 22.12 -4.33
CA GLY A 164 5.60 21.07 -5.10
C GLY A 164 6.39 20.50 -6.29
N LYS A 165 7.65 20.91 -6.50
CA LYS A 165 8.49 20.33 -7.56
C LYS A 165 8.90 18.92 -7.18
N THR A 166 8.65 17.99 -8.09
CA THR A 166 8.89 16.58 -7.87
C THR A 166 10.11 16.09 -8.66
N LYS A 167 11.00 15.34 -8.00
CA LYS A 167 12.12 14.64 -8.62
C LYS A 167 11.94 13.14 -8.41
N VAL A 168 12.22 12.36 -9.45
CA VAL A 168 12.19 10.89 -9.42
C VAL A 168 13.60 10.35 -9.60
N GLN A 169 13.97 9.34 -8.83
CA GLN A 169 15.27 8.68 -8.91
C GLN A 169 15.14 7.18 -8.61
N ILE A 170 16.14 6.37 -8.99
CA ILE A 170 16.13 4.93 -8.68
C ILE A 170 16.63 4.74 -7.24
N PRO A 171 15.83 4.15 -6.34
CA PRO A 171 16.21 4.00 -4.95
C PRO A 171 17.22 2.85 -4.78
N LYS A 172 18.20 3.04 -3.90
CA LYS A 172 19.10 1.97 -3.45
C LYS A 172 18.55 1.37 -2.17
N ILE A 173 17.83 0.26 -2.32
CA ILE A 173 17.21 -0.45 -1.19
C ILE A 173 17.87 -1.81 -0.96
N ASN A 174 17.99 -2.19 0.31
CA ASN A 174 18.37 -3.54 0.68
C ASN A 174 17.17 -4.48 0.44
N ALA A 175 17.29 -5.37 -0.56
CA ALA A 175 16.22 -6.28 -0.97
C ALA A 175 15.80 -7.26 0.15
N GLU A 176 16.73 -7.72 0.99
CA GLU A 176 16.41 -8.62 2.11
C GLU A 176 15.55 -7.90 3.15
N HIS A 177 15.97 -6.70 3.54
CA HIS A 177 15.21 -5.88 4.48
C HIS A 177 13.82 -5.52 3.90
N PHE A 178 13.76 -5.16 2.62
CA PHE A 178 12.51 -4.91 1.90
C PHE A 178 11.56 -6.10 1.97
N ILE A 179 12.01 -7.30 1.58
CA ILE A 179 11.19 -8.52 1.56
C ILE A 179 10.73 -8.85 2.98
N LYS A 180 11.60 -8.75 3.98
CA LYS A 180 11.27 -9.06 5.37
C LYS A 180 10.21 -8.13 5.92
N THR A 181 10.34 -6.82 5.72
CA THR A 181 9.36 -5.82 6.18
C THR A 181 8.04 -5.99 5.43
N PHE A 182 8.09 -6.26 4.12
CA PHE A 182 6.90 -6.54 3.32
C PHE A 182 6.18 -7.79 3.82
N LEU A 183 6.86 -8.91 4.02
CA LEU A 183 6.25 -10.15 4.50
C LEU A 183 5.64 -9.99 5.90
N LYS A 184 6.30 -9.23 6.77
CA LYS A 184 5.75 -8.91 8.10
C LYS A 184 4.43 -8.14 7.98
N GLY A 185 4.43 -7.03 7.25
CA GLY A 185 3.26 -6.18 7.09
C GLY A 185 2.13 -6.85 6.29
N PHE A 186 2.47 -7.56 5.22
CA PHE A 186 1.50 -8.20 4.33
C PHE A 186 0.95 -9.51 4.86
N TRP A 187 1.83 -10.40 5.33
CA TRP A 187 1.48 -11.79 5.68
C TRP A 187 1.41 -12.04 7.18
N GLU A 188 2.45 -11.72 7.95
CA GLU A 188 2.48 -12.11 9.38
C GLU A 188 1.28 -11.53 10.14
N VAL A 189 1.00 -10.25 9.92
CA VAL A 189 -0.05 -9.48 10.62
C VAL A 189 -1.44 -9.69 10.02
N MET A 190 -1.56 -10.32 8.84
CA MET A 190 -2.85 -10.57 8.20
C MET A 190 -3.75 -11.44 9.09
N PRO A 191 -5.03 -11.08 9.28
CA PRO A 191 -5.96 -11.84 10.12
C PRO A 191 -6.10 -13.30 9.66
N PRO A 192 -6.20 -14.27 10.59
CA PRO A 192 -6.29 -15.69 10.24
C PRO A 192 -7.43 -16.03 9.27
N MET A 193 -8.59 -15.39 9.44
CA MET A 193 -9.74 -15.57 8.54
C MET A 193 -9.41 -15.11 7.11
N ARG A 194 -8.72 -13.98 6.96
CA ARG A 194 -8.27 -13.45 5.66
C ARG A 194 -7.27 -14.41 5.02
N LYS A 195 -6.28 -14.90 5.77
CA LYS A 195 -5.32 -15.91 5.29
C LYS A 195 -6.03 -17.16 4.78
N ALA A 196 -7.01 -17.67 5.55
CA ALA A 196 -7.77 -18.85 5.17
C ALA A 196 -8.56 -18.63 3.87
N LEU A 197 -9.23 -17.50 3.70
CA LEU A 197 -9.91 -17.14 2.45
C LEU A 197 -8.94 -17.02 1.28
N PHE A 198 -7.81 -16.36 1.49
CA PHE A 198 -6.79 -16.15 0.46
C PHE A 198 -6.22 -17.48 -0.05
N LEU A 199 -5.92 -18.42 0.86
CA LEU A 199 -5.35 -19.73 0.51
C LEU A 199 -6.38 -20.70 -0.09
N ARG A 200 -7.64 -20.67 0.36
CA ARG A 200 -8.67 -21.63 -0.07
C ARG A 200 -9.34 -21.26 -1.40
N GLY A 201 -9.37 -19.99 -1.78
CA GLY A 201 -10.06 -19.56 -3.00
C GLY A 201 -9.47 -20.14 -4.30
N PRO A 202 -8.16 -20.02 -4.56
CA PRO A 202 -7.59 -20.50 -5.82
C PRO A 202 -7.85 -21.99 -6.10
N PRO A 203 -7.68 -22.92 -5.14
CA PRO A 203 -8.06 -24.33 -5.33
C PRO A 203 -9.55 -24.53 -5.67
N LEU A 204 -10.46 -23.78 -5.03
CA LEU A 204 -11.89 -23.87 -5.30
C LEU A 204 -12.25 -23.35 -6.70
N ILE A 205 -11.61 -22.25 -7.12
CA ILE A 205 -11.78 -21.70 -8.48
C ILE A 205 -11.28 -22.70 -9.52
N LEU A 206 -10.09 -23.28 -9.31
CA LEU A 206 -9.53 -24.31 -10.20
C LEU A 206 -10.48 -25.51 -10.33
N LEU A 207 -11.01 -26.00 -9.21
CA LEU A 207 -11.98 -27.09 -9.18
C LEU A 207 -13.26 -26.72 -9.94
N ALA A 208 -13.81 -25.52 -9.72
CA ALA A 208 -15.03 -25.07 -10.37
C ALA A 208 -14.85 -24.96 -11.91
N VAL A 209 -13.76 -24.33 -12.36
CA VAL A 209 -13.44 -24.22 -13.80
C VAL A 209 -13.19 -25.60 -14.42
N PHE A 210 -12.52 -26.50 -13.71
CA PHE A 210 -12.30 -27.87 -14.17
C PHE A 210 -13.62 -28.63 -14.37
N LEU A 211 -14.54 -28.56 -13.40
CA LEU A 211 -15.86 -29.19 -13.49
C LEU A 211 -16.72 -28.58 -14.61
N TRP A 212 -16.67 -27.25 -14.78
CA TRP A 212 -17.33 -26.54 -15.87
C TRP A 212 -16.84 -27.00 -17.24
N ASN A 213 -15.52 -27.10 -17.41
CA ASN A 213 -14.93 -27.55 -18.67
C ASN A 213 -15.26 -29.01 -18.98
N ARG A 214 -15.30 -29.89 -17.96
CA ARG A 214 -15.71 -31.29 -18.17
C ARG A 214 -17.14 -31.37 -18.68
N ARG A 215 -18.09 -30.62 -18.11
CA ARG A 215 -19.49 -30.60 -18.58
C ARG A 215 -19.60 -30.20 -20.05
N ASN A 216 -18.84 -29.19 -20.48
CA ASN A 216 -18.82 -28.69 -21.86
C ASN A 216 -17.95 -29.53 -22.84
N ILE A 217 -17.54 -30.74 -22.48
CA ILE A 217 -16.86 -31.69 -23.38
C ILE A 217 -17.76 -32.89 -23.70
N PHE A 218 -18.76 -33.18 -22.84
CA PHE A 218 -19.68 -34.31 -23.00
C PHE A 218 -21.05 -33.91 -23.55
N CYS A 219 -21.21 -32.66 -23.99
CA CYS A 219 -22.31 -32.16 -24.82
C CYS A 219 -21.73 -31.64 -26.14
#